data_AF-A0A7V7DFA1-F1
#
_entry.id   AF-A0A7V7DFA1-F1
#
_cell.length_a   1.000
_cell.length_b   1.000
_cell.length_c   1.000
_cell.angle_alpha   90.00
_cell.angle_beta   90.00
_cell.angle_gamma   90.00
#
_symmetry.space_group_name_H-M   'P 1'
#
loop_
_entity.id
_entity.type
_entity.pdbx_description
1 polymer ?
#
loop_
_entity_poly.entity_id
_entity_poly.type
_entity_poly.pdbx_seq_one_letter_code
_entity_poly.pdbx_strand_id
1 'polypeptide(L)' 'MAYTPEMSMRSSRTLRRISWALEVPMTKGIDLVFDYLPKILDRDMVCQGCRDKSRCAECVFSANEQTRREVVEPDQS' A
#
# COMPACT_ATOMS: atom_id res chain seq x y z
N MET A 1 -3.91 -17.97 -3.89
CA MET A 1 -2.65 -18.02 -3.11
C MET A 1 -1.94 -16.70 -3.37
N ALA A 2 -1.56 -15.95 -2.33
CA ALA A 2 -0.72 -14.77 -2.55
C ALA A 2 0.69 -15.28 -2.85
N TYR A 3 1.14 -15.14 -4.09
CA TYR A 3 2.51 -15.47 -4.45
C TYR A 3 3.43 -14.46 -3.76
N THR A 4 4.40 -14.92 -2.99
CA THR A 4 5.45 -14.04 -2.45
C THR A 4 6.23 -13.51 -3.65
N PRO A 5 6.17 -12.21 -3.97
CA PRO A 5 6.92 -11.69 -5.08
C PRO A 5 8.41 -11.81 -4.80
N GLU A 6 9.17 -12.35 -5.76
CA GLU A 6 10.63 -12.32 -5.67
C GLU A 6 11.12 -10.87 -5.70
N MET A 7 11.86 -10.48 -4.68
CA MET A 7 12.40 -9.12 -4.54
C MET A 7 13.87 -9.10 -4.94
N SER A 8 14.27 -8.08 -5.70
CA SER A 8 15.68 -7.82 -5.97
C SER A 8 16.46 -7.57 -4.67
N MET A 9 17.75 -7.89 -4.65
CA MET A 9 18.63 -7.61 -3.51
C MET A 9 18.59 -6.12 -3.10
N ARG A 10 18.46 -5.21 -4.07
CA ARG A 10 18.32 -3.77 -3.82
C ARG A 10 17.01 -3.46 -3.07
N SER A 11 15.89 -3.96 -3.59
CA SER A 11 14.57 -3.77 -2.97
C SER A 11 14.53 -4.35 -1.55
N SER A 12 15.11 -5.52 -1.33
CA SER A 12 15.19 -6.16 -0.01
C SER A 12 16.01 -5.35 1.00
N ARG A 13 17.12 -4.74 0.57
CA ARG A 13 17.92 -3.83 1.42
C ARG A 13 17.14 -2.57 1.78
N THR A 14 16.41 -1.99 0.82
CA THR A 14 15.57 -0.81 1.08
C THR A 14 14.45 -1.15 2.07
N LEU A 15 13.73 -2.25 1.85
CA LEU A 15 12.66 -2.68 2.74
C LEU A 15 13.18 -2.95 4.16
N ARG A 16 14.35 -3.58 4.30
CA ARG A 16 14.98 -3.81 5.61
C ARG A 16 15.26 -2.51 6.35
N ARG A 17 15.80 -1.49 5.66
CA ARG A 17 16.07 -0.18 6.26
C ARG A 17 14.80 0.53 6.72
N ILE A 18 13.73 0.46 5.92
CA ILE A 18 12.41 0.98 6.30
C ILE A 18 11.90 0.24 7.54
N SER A 19 11.96 -1.09 7.52
CA SER A 19 11.45 -1.94 8.61
C SER A 19 12.19 -1.68 9.94
N TRP A 20 13.51 -1.49 9.89
CA TRP A 20 14.30 -1.09 11.06
C TRP A 20 13.92 0.30 11.59
N ALA A 21 13.72 1.28 10.69
CA ALA A 21 13.33 2.63 11.09
C ALA A 21 11.93 2.67 11.74
N LEU A 22 11.06 1.73 11.38
CA LEU A 22 9.71 1.58 11.94
C LEU A 22 9.64 0.55 13.07
N GLU A 23 10.76 -0.05 13.47
CA GLU A 23 10.84 -1.09 14.52
C GLU A 23 9.92 -2.31 14.29
N VAL A 24 9.74 -2.72 13.03
CA VAL A 24 8.90 -3.86 12.65
C VAL A 24 9.65 -4.94 11.87
N PRO A 25 9.17 -6.21 11.86
CA PRO A 25 9.67 -7.23 10.94
C PRO A 25 9.45 -6.85 9.47
N MET A 26 10.32 -7.32 8.56
CA MET A 26 10.20 -7.00 7.12
C MET A 26 8.87 -7.40 6.49
N THR A 27 8.24 -8.48 6.97
CA THR A 27 6.90 -8.91 6.52
C THR A 27 5.82 -7.89 6.86
N LYS A 28 5.94 -7.17 7.97
CA LYS A 28 5.05 -6.06 8.32
C LYS A 28 5.46 -4.77 7.64
N GLY A 29 6.77 -4.55 7.45
CA GLY A 29 7.26 -3.41 6.69
C GLY A 29 6.72 -3.37 5.25
N ILE A 30 6.60 -4.53 4.58
CA ILE A 30 6.08 -4.57 3.20
C ILE A 30 4.59 -4.28 3.16
N ASP A 31 3.81 -4.80 4.11
CA ASP A 31 2.38 -4.49 4.24
C ASP A 31 2.19 -2.97 4.41
N LEU A 32 2.94 -2.35 5.33
CA LEU A 32 2.88 -0.89 5.57
C LEU A 32 3.25 -0.06 4.33
N VAL A 33 4.22 -0.51 3.53
CA VAL A 33 4.55 0.14 2.26
C VAL A 33 3.36 0.08 1.31
N PHE A 34 2.73 -1.09 1.16
CA PHE A 34 1.54 -1.25 0.32
C PHE A 34 0.35 -0.44 0.81
N ASP A 35 0.16 -0.30 2.12
CA ASP A 35 -0.88 0.55 2.71
C ASP A 35 -0.63 2.05 2.47
N TYR A 36 0.64 2.44 2.34
CA TYR A 36 1.01 3.83 2.07
C TYR A 36 0.89 4.20 0.58
N LEU A 37 1.13 3.28 -0.35
CA LEU A 37 1.10 3.55 -1.79
C LEU A 37 -0.20 4.20 -2.29
N PRO A 38 -1.42 3.78 -1.87
CA PRO A 38 -2.67 4.44 -2.23
C PRO A 38 -2.76 5.92 -1.85
N LYS A 39 -1.96 6.37 -0.88
CA LYS A 39 -1.95 7.77 -0.42
C LYS A 39 -1.13 8.69 -1.34
N ILE A 40 -0.24 8.12 -2.15
CA ILE A 40 0.71 8.90 -2.98
C ILE A 40 0.62 8.62 -4.48
N LEU A 41 0.06 7.48 -4.89
CA LEU A 41 -0.10 7.14 -6.30
C LEU A 41 -1.36 7.75 -6.90
N ASP A 42 -1.27 8.14 -8.17
CA ASP A 42 -2.42 8.54 -8.97
C ASP A 42 -3.38 7.34 -9.14
N ARG A 43 -4.58 7.50 -8.60
CA ARG A 43 -5.61 6.46 -8.59
C ARG A 43 -6.13 6.16 -9.98
N ASP A 44 -6.29 7.16 -10.84
CA ASP A 44 -6.82 7.00 -12.18
C ASP A 44 -5.80 6.25 -13.05
N MET A 45 -4.52 6.58 -12.91
CA MET A 45 -3.44 5.86 -13.59
C MET A 45 -3.40 4.37 -13.20
N VAL A 46 -3.52 4.06 -11.91
CA VAL A 46 -3.56 2.66 -11.44
C VAL A 46 -4.81 1.94 -11.93
N CYS A 47 -5.98 2.59 -11.89
CA CYS A 47 -7.23 2.01 -12.36
C CYS A 47 -7.22 1.74 -13.87
N GLN A 48 -6.64 2.63 -14.68
CA GLN A 48 -6.50 2.44 -16.13
C GLN A 48 -5.56 1.27 -16.47
N GLY A 49 -4.52 1.05 -15.67
CA GLY A 49 -3.60 -0.08 -15.83
C GLY A 49 -4.15 -1.43 -15.31
N CYS A 50 -5.26 -1.42 -14.57
CA CYS A 50 -5.82 -2.61 -13.95
C CYS A 50 -6.36 -3.62 -15.00
N ARG A 51 -5.87 -4.86 -14.91
CA ARG A 51 -6.26 -5.95 -15.84
C ARG A 51 -7.33 -6.89 -15.29
N ASP A 52 -7.68 -6.78 -14.02
CA ASP A 52 -8.72 -7.59 -13.37
C ASP A 52 -9.77 -6.69 -12.70
N LYS A 53 -10.87 -6.47 -13.42
CA LYS A 53 -11.97 -5.62 -12.93
C LYS A 53 -12.88 -6.33 -11.94
N SER A 54 -12.78 -7.66 -11.79
CA SER A 54 -13.66 -8.44 -10.90
C SER A 54 -13.43 -8.13 -9.42
N ARG A 55 -12.25 -7.58 -9.09
CA ARG A 55 -11.84 -7.22 -7.72
C ARG A 55 -11.88 -5.72 -7.44
N CYS A 56 -12.30 -4.90 -8.41
CA CYS A 56 -12.30 -3.45 -8.24
C CYS A 56 -13.21 -2.97 -7.09
N ALA A 57 -14.29 -3.69 -6.77
CA ALA A 57 -15.20 -3.31 -5.68
C ALA A 57 -14.52 -3.31 -4.28
N GLU A 58 -13.48 -4.12 -4.10
CA GLU A 58 -12.73 -4.28 -2.84
C GLU A 58 -11.34 -3.61 -2.92
N CYS A 59 -11.03 -2.91 -4.03
CA CYS A 59 -9.70 -2.35 -4.28
C CYS A 59 -9.51 -1.02 -3.53
N VAL A 60 -8.36 -0.87 -2.87
CA VAL A 60 -7.96 0.35 -2.15
C VAL A 60 -7.87 1.60 -3.04
N PHE A 61 -7.68 1.43 -4.35
CA PHE A 61 -7.66 2.52 -5.32
C PHE A 61 -9.06 2.91 -5.83
N SER A 62 -10.08 2.05 -5.64
CA SER A 62 -11.45 2.31 -6.10
C SER A 62 -12.11 3.43 -5.29
N ALA A 63 -12.86 4.30 -5.96
CA ALA A 63 -13.43 5.54 -5.41
C ALA A 63 -14.60 5.32 -4.41
N ASN A 64 -14.69 4.16 -3.76
CA ASN A 64 -15.72 3.92 -2.76
C ASN A 64 -15.51 4.85 -1.56
N GLU A 65 -16.57 5.57 -1.18
CA GLU A 65 -16.54 6.66 -0.19
C GLU A 65 -16.10 6.21 1.22
N GLN A 66 -16.08 4.89 1.50
CA GLN A 66 -15.54 4.34 2.75
C GLN A 66 -14.07 4.72 3.01
N THR A 67 -13.22 4.83 1.98
CA THR A 67 -11.78 5.12 2.16
C THR A 67 -11.51 6.60 2.54
N ARG A 68 -12.52 7.49 2.45
CA ARG A 68 -12.35 8.92 2.77
C ARG A 68 -12.35 9.25 4.27
N ARG A 69 -12.73 8.32 5.15
CA ARG A 69 -12.98 8.64 6.58
C ARG A 69 -11.79 8.45 7.52
N GLU A 70 -10.70 7.79 7.12
CA GLU A 70 -9.58 7.48 8.03
C GLU A 70 -8.41 8.49 8.00
N VAL A 71 -8.44 9.52 7.14
CA VAL A 71 -7.31 10.46 6.98
C VAL A 71 -7.58 11.87 7.52
N VAL A 72 -8.78 12.13 8.05
CA VAL A 72 -9.10 13.43 8.67
C VAL A 72 -9.46 13.20 10.12
N GLU A 73 -8.46 13.13 10.99
CA GLU A 73 -8.45 13.84 12.28
C GLU A 73 -6.98 14.13 12.65
N PRO A 74 -6.50 15.39 12.54
CA PRO A 74 -5.37 15.81 13.34
C PRO A 74 -5.89 15.97 14.77
N ASP A 75 -5.47 15.08 15.67
CA ASP A 75 -5.61 15.25 17.10
C ASP A 75 -4.97 16.59 17.50
N GLN A 76 -5.82 17.59 17.76
CA GLN A 76 -5.45 18.80 18.46
C GLN A 76 -5.93 18.64 19.91
N SER A 77 -5.01 18.39 20.83
CA SER A 77 -5.14 18.68 22.26
C SER A 77 -3.76 18.86 22.89
#